data_AF-B5B380-F1
#
_entry.id   AF-B5B380-F1
#
_cell.length_a   1.000
_cell.length_b   1.000
_cell.length_c   1.000
_cell.angle_alpha   90.00
_cell.angle_beta   90.00
_cell.angle_gamma   90.00
#
_symmetry.space_group_name_H-M   'P 1'
#
loop_
_entity.id
_entity.type
_entity.pdbx_description
1 polymer ?
#
loop_
_entity_poly.entity_id
_entity_poly.type
_entity_poly.pdbx_seq_one_letter_code
_entity_poly.pdbx_strand_id
1 'polypeptide(L)'
;DLTRLIGNYTDYAVRWYNTGLERVWGPDSRDWVRYNQFRRELTLTVLDIVALFPNYDSRRYPIRTVSQLTREIYTNPVLENFDGSFRGSAQGIERSIRSPHLMDILNSITIYTDAHRGYYYWSGHQIMASPVGFSGPEFTFPLYGTMGNAAPQQRIVAQLGQGVYRTLSSTLYRRPFNIGINNQQLSVLDGTEFAYGTSSNLPSAVYRKSGTVDSLDEIPPQNNNVPPRQGFSHRLSHVSMFRSGFSNSSVSIIRAPMFSWIHRSAEFNNIIASDSITQIPAVKGNFLFNGSVISGPGFTGGDLVRLNSSGNNIQNRGYIEVPIHFPSTSTRYRVRVRYASVTPIHLNVNWGNSSIFSNTVPATATSLDNLQSSDFGYFESANAFTSSLGNIVGVRNFSGTAGVIIDRFEFIPVTATLEAEYNLERAQKAVNALFTSTNQLGLKTNVTDYHIDQVSNLVTYLSDEFCLDEKRELSEKVKHAKRLSDERNLLQDSNFKDINRQPERGWGGSTGITIQGGDDVFKENYVTL
;
A
#
# COMPACT_ATOMS: atom_id res chain seq x y z
N ASP A 1 13.34 -14.73 19.48
CA ASP A 1 13.86 -15.17 18.17
C ASP A 1 12.94 -14.94 16.98
N LEU A 2 11.64 -15.28 17.04
CA LEU A 2 10.72 -15.17 15.91
C LEU A 2 10.78 -13.81 15.17
N THR A 3 10.54 -12.70 15.87
CA THR A 3 10.55 -11.35 15.26
C THR A 3 11.91 -10.96 14.70
N ARG A 4 13.01 -11.37 15.33
CA ARG A 4 14.38 -11.18 14.83
C ARG A 4 14.61 -11.95 13.52
N LEU A 5 14.11 -13.19 13.42
CA LEU A 5 14.28 -14.02 12.24
C LEU A 5 13.40 -13.62 11.05
N ILE A 6 12.21 -13.04 11.31
CA ILE A 6 11.41 -12.39 10.26
C ILE A 6 12.27 -11.37 9.51
N GLY A 7 12.98 -10.50 10.24
CA GLY A 7 13.89 -9.53 9.64
C GLY A 7 15.05 -10.20 8.90
N ASN A 8 15.84 -11.01 9.62
CA ASN A 8 17.07 -11.58 9.07
C ASN A 8 16.85 -12.44 7.81
N TYR A 9 15.79 -13.26 7.76
CA TYR A 9 15.52 -14.10 6.59
C TYR A 9 14.98 -13.30 5.41
N THR A 10 14.17 -12.26 5.69
CA THR A 10 13.69 -11.33 4.66
C THR A 10 14.86 -10.62 3.99
N ASP A 11 15.72 -9.99 4.79
CA ASP A 11 16.84 -9.20 4.27
C ASP A 11 17.86 -10.07 3.53
N TYR A 12 18.09 -11.28 4.03
CA TYR A 12 18.95 -12.26 3.34
C TYR A 12 18.41 -12.63 1.96
N ALA A 13 17.13 -13.02 1.87
CA ALA A 13 16.52 -13.45 0.62
C ALA A 13 16.51 -12.32 -0.43
N VAL A 14 16.11 -11.11 -0.02
CA VAL A 14 16.06 -9.95 -0.89
C VAL A 14 17.43 -9.53 -1.37
N ARG A 15 18.45 -9.54 -0.49
CA ARG A 15 19.83 -9.22 -0.87
C ARG A 15 20.33 -10.14 -1.99
N TRP A 16 20.15 -11.45 -1.85
CA TRP A 16 20.63 -12.42 -2.83
C TRP A 16 19.79 -12.44 -4.11
N TYR A 17 18.49 -12.17 -4.02
CA TYR A 17 17.66 -11.90 -5.19
C TYR A 17 18.21 -10.71 -5.98
N ASN A 18 18.45 -9.57 -5.34
CA ASN A 18 18.94 -8.36 -6.02
C ASN A 18 20.32 -8.58 -6.66
N THR A 19 21.26 -9.19 -5.92
CA THR A 19 22.60 -9.51 -6.44
C THR A 19 22.54 -10.52 -7.59
N GLY A 20 21.67 -11.53 -7.51
CA GLY A 20 21.49 -12.50 -8.58
C GLY A 20 20.89 -11.86 -9.83
N LEU A 21 19.86 -11.02 -9.65
CA LEU A 21 19.17 -10.31 -10.73
C LEU A 21 20.13 -9.36 -11.48
N GLU A 22 20.96 -8.62 -10.75
CA GLU A 22 21.98 -7.74 -11.35
C GLU A 22 23.02 -8.54 -12.17
N ARG A 23 23.45 -9.70 -11.66
CA ARG A 23 24.44 -10.55 -12.34
C ARG A 23 23.96 -11.14 -13.66
N VAL A 24 22.66 -11.34 -13.82
CA VAL A 24 22.08 -11.88 -15.06
C VAL A 24 21.65 -10.80 -16.05
N TRP A 25 21.82 -9.52 -15.73
CA TRP A 25 21.60 -8.42 -16.66
C TRP A 25 22.65 -8.40 -17.79
N GLY A 26 22.24 -8.00 -18.99
CA GLY A 26 23.12 -7.83 -20.14
C GLY A 26 22.51 -6.93 -21.23
N PRO A 27 23.25 -6.65 -22.31
CA PRO A 27 22.88 -5.61 -23.28
C PRO A 27 21.83 -6.04 -24.32
N ASP A 28 21.67 -7.34 -24.58
CA ASP A 28 20.91 -7.83 -25.74
C ASP A 28 19.54 -8.43 -25.34
N SER A 29 18.65 -8.67 -26.30
CA SER A 29 17.31 -9.20 -25.99
C SER A 29 17.36 -10.56 -25.30
N ARG A 30 18.33 -11.42 -25.65
CA ARG A 30 18.51 -12.73 -25.00
C ARG A 30 18.95 -12.59 -23.54
N ASP A 31 19.70 -11.54 -23.21
CA ASP A 31 20.06 -11.24 -21.82
C ASP A 31 18.83 -10.75 -21.07
N TRP A 32 18.03 -9.87 -21.69
CA TRP A 32 16.76 -9.44 -21.11
C TRP A 32 15.79 -10.60 -20.86
N VAL A 33 15.70 -11.59 -21.78
CA VAL A 33 14.88 -12.79 -21.56
C VAL A 33 15.33 -13.55 -20.30
N ARG A 34 16.63 -13.81 -20.15
CA ARG A 34 17.17 -14.46 -18.93
C ARG A 34 16.95 -13.63 -17.67
N TYR A 35 17.17 -12.32 -17.75
CA TYR A 35 16.95 -11.38 -16.67
C TYR A 35 15.48 -11.36 -16.21
N ASN A 36 14.55 -11.25 -17.15
CA ASN A 36 13.13 -11.24 -16.86
C ASN A 36 12.62 -12.60 -16.37
N GLN A 37 13.15 -13.70 -16.91
CA GLN A 37 12.86 -15.06 -16.44
C GLN A 37 13.31 -15.23 -14.98
N PHE A 38 14.55 -14.84 -14.64
CA PHE A 38 15.05 -14.84 -13.26
C PHE A 38 14.15 -14.00 -12.34
N ARG A 39 13.81 -12.77 -12.75
CA ARG A 39 12.87 -11.90 -12.03
C ARG A 39 11.54 -12.60 -11.79
N ARG A 40 10.92 -13.16 -12.83
CA ARG A 40 9.60 -13.80 -12.78
C ARG A 40 9.62 -15.02 -11.88
N GLU A 41 10.53 -15.95 -12.12
CA GLU A 41 10.59 -17.23 -11.40
C GLU A 41 10.93 -17.02 -9.91
N LEU A 42 11.89 -16.16 -9.59
CA LEU A 42 12.24 -15.90 -8.18
C LEU A 42 11.24 -15.00 -7.47
N THR A 43 10.46 -14.19 -8.20
CA THR A 43 9.29 -13.54 -7.59
C THR A 43 8.30 -14.60 -7.12
N LEU A 44 7.95 -15.55 -7.99
CA LEU A 44 6.98 -16.61 -7.70
C LEU A 44 7.44 -17.59 -6.60
N THR A 45 8.73 -17.92 -6.58
CA THR A 45 9.27 -18.97 -5.70
C THR A 45 9.94 -18.45 -4.43
N VAL A 46 10.27 -17.15 -4.37
CA VAL A 46 10.96 -16.53 -3.22
C VAL A 46 10.21 -15.32 -2.70
N LEU A 47 10.06 -14.26 -3.51
CA LEU A 47 9.59 -12.97 -3.00
C LEU A 47 8.13 -13.00 -2.54
N ASP A 48 7.28 -13.75 -3.23
CA ASP A 48 5.87 -13.93 -2.85
C ASP A 48 5.74 -14.60 -1.46
N ILE A 49 6.65 -15.51 -1.11
CA ILE A 49 6.70 -16.16 0.20
C ILE A 49 7.25 -15.21 1.25
N VAL A 50 8.36 -14.53 0.94
CA VAL A 50 9.01 -13.57 1.84
C VAL A 50 8.06 -12.42 2.21
N ALA A 51 7.22 -11.97 1.28
CA ALA A 51 6.22 -10.94 1.53
C ALA A 51 5.18 -11.32 2.61
N LEU A 52 5.01 -12.62 2.89
CA LEU A 52 4.11 -13.13 3.91
C LEU A 52 4.81 -13.34 5.26
N PHE A 53 6.13 -13.24 5.36
CA PHE A 53 6.86 -13.41 6.62
C PHE A 53 6.38 -12.51 7.77
N PRO A 54 6.03 -11.22 7.55
CA PRO A 54 5.51 -10.38 8.61
C PRO A 54 4.26 -10.95 9.30
N ASN A 55 3.46 -11.76 8.60
CA ASN A 55 2.23 -12.34 9.14
C ASN A 55 2.50 -13.39 10.24
N TYR A 56 3.73 -13.89 10.37
CA TYR A 56 4.11 -14.79 11.46
C TYR A 56 4.27 -14.10 12.82
N ASP A 57 4.30 -12.76 12.89
CA ASP A 57 4.27 -12.05 14.17
C ASP A 57 2.90 -12.23 14.84
N SER A 58 2.78 -13.27 15.66
CA SER A 58 1.57 -13.64 16.39
C SER A 58 1.01 -12.55 17.29
N ARG A 59 1.83 -11.61 17.78
CA ARG A 59 1.33 -10.48 18.58
C ARG A 59 0.69 -9.43 17.68
N ARG A 60 1.22 -9.26 16.47
CA ARG A 60 0.70 -8.33 15.48
C ARG A 60 -0.54 -8.89 14.76
N TYR A 61 -0.55 -10.20 14.51
CA TYR A 61 -1.61 -10.93 13.79
C TYR A 61 -2.10 -12.12 14.63
N PRO A 62 -2.85 -11.88 15.71
CA PRO A 62 -3.32 -12.94 16.62
C PRO A 62 -4.45 -13.80 16.04
N ILE A 63 -5.12 -13.31 15.00
CA ILE A 63 -6.17 -14.00 14.25
C ILE A 63 -5.76 -14.09 12.78
N ARG A 64 -6.57 -14.78 11.96
CA ARG A 64 -6.35 -14.87 10.51
C ARG A 64 -6.10 -13.48 9.92
N THR A 65 -5.05 -13.36 9.10
CA THR A 65 -4.74 -12.15 8.33
C THR A 65 -4.59 -12.49 6.85
N VAL A 66 -5.03 -11.59 5.98
CA VAL A 66 -5.04 -11.80 4.53
C VAL A 66 -4.27 -10.67 3.85
N SER A 67 -3.13 -11.03 3.26
CA SER A 67 -2.29 -10.14 2.45
C SER A 67 -2.71 -10.13 0.98
N GLN A 68 -2.30 -9.09 0.25
CA GLN A 68 -2.50 -8.98 -1.20
C GLN A 68 -1.17 -8.65 -1.88
N LEU A 69 -0.75 -9.51 -2.81
CA LEU A 69 0.42 -9.30 -3.66
C LEU A 69 0.01 -8.48 -4.88
N THR A 70 0.55 -7.27 -5.02
CA THR A 70 0.23 -6.30 -6.09
C THR A 70 1.33 -6.15 -7.13
N ARG A 71 2.48 -6.82 -6.94
CA ARG A 71 3.58 -6.82 -7.92
C ARG A 71 3.15 -7.39 -9.27
N GLU A 72 3.81 -6.91 -10.31
CA GLU A 72 3.62 -7.36 -11.67
C GLU A 72 4.80 -8.22 -12.14
N ILE A 73 4.48 -9.31 -12.84
CA ILE A 73 5.45 -10.11 -13.59
C ILE A 73 5.12 -10.03 -15.07
N TYR A 74 6.12 -10.25 -15.93
CA TYR A 74 6.01 -9.93 -17.35
C TYR A 74 6.28 -11.14 -18.23
N THR A 75 5.54 -11.26 -19.32
CA THR A 75 5.84 -12.19 -20.43
C THR A 75 5.91 -11.41 -21.72
N ASN A 76 6.77 -11.84 -22.65
CA ASN A 76 6.89 -11.25 -23.98
C ASN A 76 7.04 -12.35 -25.03
N PRO A 77 5.93 -12.83 -25.64
CA PRO A 77 5.96 -13.97 -26.55
C PRO A 77 6.90 -13.79 -27.74
N VAL A 78 7.03 -12.57 -28.25
CA VAL A 78 7.90 -12.26 -29.41
C VAL A 78 9.37 -12.35 -29.04
N LEU A 79 9.76 -11.97 -27.82
CA LEU A 79 11.16 -11.99 -27.40
C LEU A 79 11.54 -13.34 -26.79
N GLU A 80 10.67 -13.94 -25.99
CA GLU A 80 10.92 -15.19 -25.28
C GLU A 80 10.99 -16.38 -26.23
N ASN A 81 10.19 -16.39 -27.31
CA ASN A 81 10.22 -17.44 -28.33
C ASN A 81 11.13 -17.10 -29.52
N PHE A 82 11.97 -16.05 -29.41
CA PHE A 82 12.90 -15.68 -30.48
C PHE A 82 14.22 -16.43 -30.35
N ASP A 83 14.51 -17.27 -31.35
CA ASP A 83 15.76 -18.05 -31.39
C ASP A 83 17.03 -17.16 -31.53
N GLY A 84 16.89 -15.93 -32.01
CA GLY A 84 18.01 -14.99 -32.16
C GLY A 84 18.30 -14.10 -30.94
N SER A 85 18.99 -12.98 -31.17
CA SER A 85 19.16 -11.92 -30.17
C SER A 85 19.25 -10.56 -30.86
N PHE A 86 18.48 -9.58 -30.40
CA PHE A 86 18.56 -8.20 -30.87
C PHE A 86 19.61 -7.45 -30.04
N ARG A 87 20.70 -7.03 -30.71
CA ARG A 87 21.82 -6.36 -30.06
C ARG A 87 21.42 -5.03 -29.41
N GLY A 88 21.94 -4.75 -28.22
CA GLY A 88 21.78 -3.46 -27.53
C GLY A 88 20.33 -3.07 -27.21
N SER A 89 19.41 -4.04 -27.17
CA SER A 89 17.97 -3.78 -27.04
C SER A 89 17.44 -3.92 -25.62
N ALA A 90 18.18 -4.56 -24.70
CA ALA A 90 17.70 -4.90 -23.36
C ALA A 90 17.17 -3.69 -22.60
N GLN A 91 17.89 -2.57 -22.62
CA GLN A 91 17.47 -1.34 -21.96
C GLN A 91 16.20 -0.75 -22.57
N GLY A 92 16.03 -0.85 -23.90
CA GLY A 92 14.81 -0.41 -24.58
C GLY A 92 13.62 -1.30 -24.27
N ILE A 93 13.85 -2.61 -24.12
CA ILE A 93 12.83 -3.58 -23.73
C ILE A 93 12.40 -3.32 -22.27
N GLU A 94 13.34 -3.17 -21.34
CA GLU A 94 13.04 -2.92 -19.93
C GLU A 94 12.27 -1.61 -19.73
N ARG A 95 12.63 -0.55 -20.48
CA ARG A 95 11.89 0.73 -20.48
C ARG A 95 10.49 0.67 -21.10
N SER A 96 10.12 -0.43 -21.75
CA SER A 96 8.76 -0.62 -22.25
C SER A 96 7.80 -1.12 -21.16
N ILE A 97 8.32 -1.61 -20.04
CA ILE A 97 7.53 -1.89 -18.83
C ILE A 97 7.15 -0.55 -18.19
N ARG A 98 5.93 -0.48 -17.63
CA ARG A 98 5.47 0.72 -16.94
C ARG A 98 6.26 0.96 -15.66
N SER A 99 6.58 2.22 -15.38
CA SER A 99 7.16 2.63 -14.09
C SER A 99 6.15 2.42 -12.95
N PRO A 100 6.59 2.39 -11.68
CA PRO A 100 5.71 2.30 -10.50
C PRO A 100 4.49 3.21 -10.59
N HIS A 101 3.31 2.68 -10.27
CA HIS A 101 2.03 3.34 -10.44
C HIS A 101 1.00 2.84 -9.41
N LEU A 102 -0.07 3.60 -9.18
CA LEU A 102 -1.21 3.08 -8.44
C LEU A 102 -1.85 1.93 -9.23
N MET A 103 -2.28 0.89 -8.54
CA MET A 103 -2.91 -0.27 -9.17
C MET A 103 -4.13 0.16 -9.98
N ASP A 104 -4.24 -0.37 -11.19
CA ASP A 104 -5.36 -0.19 -12.09
C ASP A 104 -5.92 -1.53 -12.55
N ILE A 105 -7.09 -1.47 -13.19
CA ILE A 105 -7.82 -2.60 -13.73
C ILE A 105 -7.84 -2.45 -15.24
N LEU A 106 -7.32 -3.45 -15.96
CA LEU A 106 -7.35 -3.49 -17.41
C LEU A 106 -8.78 -3.69 -17.91
N ASN A 107 -9.36 -2.67 -18.55
CA ASN A 107 -10.72 -2.73 -19.06
C ASN A 107 -10.76 -3.31 -20.47
N SER A 108 -9.93 -2.79 -21.37
CA SER A 108 -9.88 -3.25 -22.76
C SER A 108 -8.58 -2.92 -23.48
N ILE A 109 -8.33 -3.65 -24.56
CA ILE A 109 -7.22 -3.47 -25.49
C ILE A 109 -7.81 -3.26 -26.88
N THR A 110 -7.57 -2.10 -27.50
CA THR A 110 -7.93 -1.87 -28.90
C THR A 110 -6.71 -2.08 -29.77
N ILE A 111 -6.73 -3.13 -30.60
CA ILE A 111 -5.57 -3.59 -31.38
C ILE A 111 -5.66 -3.08 -32.83
N TYR A 112 -4.55 -2.54 -33.32
CA TYR A 112 -4.38 -2.10 -34.70
C TYR A 112 -3.58 -3.13 -35.50
N THR A 113 -4.04 -3.39 -36.73
CA THR A 113 -3.41 -4.36 -37.63
C THR A 113 -2.71 -3.63 -38.76
N ASP A 114 -1.45 -3.94 -38.99
CA ASP A 114 -0.70 -3.53 -40.18
C ASP A 114 -0.34 -4.77 -41.01
N ALA A 115 0.17 -4.57 -42.22
CA ALA A 115 0.57 -5.64 -43.10
C ALA A 115 1.92 -5.37 -43.76
N HIS A 116 2.71 -6.43 -43.91
CA HIS A 116 3.93 -6.40 -44.73
C HIS A 116 3.97 -7.64 -45.61
N ARG A 117 3.94 -7.45 -46.94
CA ARG A 117 3.95 -8.54 -47.94
C ARG A 117 2.88 -9.62 -47.68
N GLY A 118 1.66 -9.19 -47.38
CA GLY A 118 0.52 -10.08 -47.11
C GLY A 118 0.51 -10.69 -45.70
N TYR A 119 1.56 -10.49 -44.90
CA TYR A 119 1.56 -10.88 -43.49
C TYR A 119 0.94 -9.77 -42.65
N TYR A 120 -0.24 -10.03 -42.11
CA TYR A 120 -0.93 -9.13 -41.19
C TYR A 120 -0.45 -9.35 -39.77
N TYR A 121 -0.18 -8.29 -39.03
CA TYR A 121 0.40 -8.36 -37.70
C TYR A 121 -0.12 -7.25 -36.77
N TRP A 122 0.01 -7.52 -35.46
CA TRP A 122 -0.26 -6.57 -34.39
C TRP A 122 0.76 -5.43 -34.46
N SER A 123 0.36 -4.28 -34.98
CA SER A 123 1.25 -3.14 -35.20
C SER A 123 1.30 -2.17 -34.02
N GLY A 124 0.21 -2.08 -33.27
CA GLY A 124 0.06 -1.22 -32.10
C GLY A 124 -1.27 -1.49 -31.40
N HIS A 125 -1.44 -0.90 -30.23
CA HIS A 125 -2.69 -0.98 -29.48
C HIS A 125 -2.85 0.19 -28.52
N GLN A 126 -4.09 0.40 -28.07
CA GLN A 126 -4.44 1.36 -27.03
C GLN A 126 -5.06 0.64 -25.84
N ILE A 127 -4.68 1.07 -24.63
CA ILE A 127 -5.16 0.49 -23.37
C ILE A 127 -6.14 1.46 -22.70
N MET A 128 -7.25 0.92 -22.25
CA MET A 128 -8.16 1.57 -21.32
C MET A 128 -8.13 0.86 -19.97
N ALA A 129 -8.05 1.62 -18.89
CA ALA A 129 -7.99 1.11 -17.53
C ALA A 129 -8.81 1.95 -16.55
N SER A 130 -9.19 1.37 -15.42
CA SER A 130 -9.89 2.06 -14.34
C SER A 130 -9.10 1.96 -13.02
N PRO A 131 -9.25 2.94 -12.11
CA PRO A 131 -8.73 2.81 -10.75
C PRO A 131 -9.36 1.62 -10.02
N VAL A 132 -8.71 1.16 -8.95
CA VAL A 132 -9.24 0.12 -8.05
C VAL A 132 -10.70 0.41 -7.66
N GLY A 133 -11.53 -0.62 -7.72
CA GLY A 133 -12.95 -0.59 -7.41
C GLY A 133 -13.81 0.21 -8.37
N PHE A 134 -13.30 0.54 -9.58
CA PHE A 134 -13.97 1.44 -10.52
C PHE A 134 -14.38 2.77 -9.86
N SER A 135 -13.58 3.20 -8.89
CA SER A 135 -13.85 4.33 -7.99
C SER A 135 -13.58 5.70 -8.63
N GLY A 136 -13.26 5.73 -9.91
CA GLY A 136 -13.01 6.92 -10.70
C GLY A 136 -13.23 6.65 -12.18
N PRO A 137 -13.17 7.68 -13.04
CA PRO A 137 -13.36 7.54 -14.47
C PRO A 137 -12.31 6.61 -15.09
N GLU A 138 -12.70 5.91 -16.15
CA GLU A 138 -11.76 5.22 -17.03
C GLU A 138 -10.76 6.21 -17.64
N PHE A 139 -9.51 5.81 -17.75
CA PHE A 139 -8.45 6.58 -18.39
C PHE A 139 -7.76 5.73 -19.45
N THR A 140 -7.07 6.42 -20.38
CA THR A 140 -6.47 5.81 -21.56
C THR A 140 -5.00 6.17 -21.64
N PHE A 141 -4.17 5.18 -21.99
CA PHE A 141 -2.74 5.39 -22.21
C PHE A 141 -2.46 5.87 -23.63
N PRO A 142 -1.32 6.56 -23.88
CA PRO A 142 -0.86 6.82 -25.23
C PRO A 142 -0.76 5.53 -26.06
N LEU A 143 -0.89 5.67 -27.39
CA LEU A 143 -0.77 4.55 -28.31
C LEU A 143 0.56 3.80 -28.13
N TYR A 144 0.50 2.49 -27.91
CA TYR A 144 1.64 1.60 -27.98
C TYR A 144 1.84 1.10 -29.42
N GLY A 145 3.09 1.04 -29.90
CA GLY A 145 3.37 0.61 -31.27
C GLY A 145 3.07 1.70 -32.30
N THR A 146 2.49 1.32 -33.44
CA THR A 146 2.07 2.20 -34.53
C THR A 146 0.65 1.87 -34.98
N MET A 147 -0.12 2.90 -35.34
CA MET A 147 -1.50 2.74 -35.80
C MET A 147 -1.51 2.18 -37.23
N GLY A 148 -1.77 0.88 -37.36
CA GLY A 148 -1.95 0.19 -38.63
C GLY A 148 -3.42 0.26 -39.09
N ASN A 149 -3.62 0.22 -40.40
CA ASN A 149 -4.93 0.27 -41.04
C ASN A 149 -5.13 -0.84 -42.09
N ALA A 150 -4.29 -1.88 -42.07
CA ALA A 150 -4.39 -2.98 -43.02
C ALA A 150 -5.64 -3.85 -42.81
N ALA A 151 -6.22 -3.80 -41.61
CA ALA A 151 -7.53 -4.37 -41.29
C ALA A 151 -8.24 -3.48 -40.25
N PRO A 152 -9.57 -3.61 -40.07
CA PRO A 152 -10.29 -2.90 -39.02
C PRO A 152 -9.65 -3.11 -37.64
N GLN A 153 -9.66 -2.06 -36.82
CA GLN A 153 -9.24 -2.17 -35.42
C GLN A 153 -10.16 -3.13 -34.65
N GLN A 154 -9.61 -3.87 -33.70
CA GLN A 154 -10.36 -4.84 -32.91
C GLN A 154 -10.25 -4.50 -31.43
N ARG A 155 -11.39 -4.20 -30.78
CA ARG A 155 -11.46 -3.98 -29.34
C ARG A 155 -11.71 -5.31 -28.62
N ILE A 156 -10.77 -5.68 -27.75
CA ILE A 156 -10.86 -6.84 -26.86
C ILE A 156 -11.19 -6.33 -25.46
N VAL A 157 -12.33 -6.72 -24.90
CA VAL A 157 -12.73 -6.36 -23.54
C VAL A 157 -12.07 -7.32 -22.56
N ALA A 158 -11.14 -6.83 -21.74
CA ALA A 158 -10.38 -7.65 -20.82
C ALA A 158 -11.16 -7.94 -19.52
N GLN A 159 -11.96 -6.99 -19.06
CA GLN A 159 -12.71 -7.09 -17.80
C GLN A 159 -14.04 -7.83 -17.98
N LEU A 160 -13.96 -9.09 -18.40
CA LEU A 160 -15.07 -10.05 -18.39
C LEU A 160 -14.77 -11.17 -17.39
N GLY A 161 -15.80 -11.65 -16.68
CA GLY A 161 -15.61 -12.63 -15.61
C GLY A 161 -14.66 -12.11 -14.53
N GLN A 162 -13.56 -12.82 -14.30
CA GLN A 162 -12.48 -12.44 -13.38
C GLN A 162 -11.28 -11.83 -14.11
N GLY A 163 -11.45 -11.36 -15.35
CA GLY A 163 -10.40 -10.84 -16.21
C GLY A 163 -9.69 -11.92 -17.03
N VAL A 164 -8.80 -11.51 -17.93
CA VAL A 164 -8.00 -12.42 -18.74
C VAL A 164 -6.96 -13.12 -17.86
N TYR A 165 -6.90 -14.45 -17.89
CA TYR A 165 -5.94 -15.25 -17.12
C TYR A 165 -4.87 -15.93 -17.99
N ARG A 166 -5.07 -15.98 -19.31
CA ARG A 166 -4.19 -16.67 -20.25
C ARG A 166 -4.21 -16.00 -21.61
N THR A 167 -3.04 -15.95 -22.23
CA THR A 167 -2.87 -15.63 -23.65
C THR A 167 -2.26 -16.80 -24.40
N LEU A 168 -2.83 -17.15 -25.55
CA LEU A 168 -2.19 -18.06 -26.51
C LEU A 168 -1.79 -17.28 -27.76
N SER A 169 -0.51 -16.99 -27.90
CA SER A 169 0.02 -16.10 -28.94
C SER A 169 0.61 -16.87 -30.12
N SER A 170 0.40 -16.32 -31.31
CA SER A 170 1.02 -16.77 -32.56
C SER A 170 2.12 -15.79 -32.95
N THR A 171 3.37 -16.25 -32.90
CA THR A 171 4.55 -15.46 -33.25
C THR A 171 4.89 -15.60 -34.74
N LEU A 172 5.25 -14.50 -35.39
CA LEU A 172 5.70 -14.46 -36.77
C LEU A 172 7.12 -13.90 -36.87
N TYR A 173 8.05 -14.76 -37.31
CA TYR A 173 9.42 -14.37 -37.62
C TYR A 173 9.70 -14.52 -39.11
N ARG A 174 9.83 -13.39 -39.81
CA ARG A 174 10.26 -13.37 -41.21
C ARG A 174 11.73 -12.98 -41.28
N ARG A 175 12.57 -13.85 -41.82
CA ARG A 175 14.03 -13.66 -41.96
C ARG A 175 14.45 -13.96 -43.40
N PRO A 176 14.21 -13.05 -44.35
CA PRO A 176 14.60 -13.28 -45.73
C PRO A 176 16.14 -13.26 -45.89
N PHE A 177 16.66 -14.01 -46.86
CA PHE A 177 18.10 -14.05 -47.16
C PHE A 177 18.69 -12.69 -47.57
N ASN A 178 17.92 -11.87 -48.30
CA ASN A 178 18.34 -10.53 -48.70
C ASN A 178 17.54 -9.48 -47.92
N ILE A 179 18.22 -8.70 -47.07
CA ILE A 179 17.59 -7.73 -46.17
C ILE A 179 17.59 -6.35 -46.82
N GLY A 180 16.43 -5.72 -46.90
CA GLY A 180 16.30 -4.33 -47.37
C GLY A 180 14.94 -3.74 -46.99
N ILE A 181 14.72 -2.45 -47.25
CA ILE A 181 13.47 -1.75 -46.89
C ILE A 181 12.24 -2.42 -47.54
N ASN A 182 12.40 -2.98 -48.74
CA ASN A 182 11.33 -3.72 -49.42
C ASN A 182 11.25 -5.20 -49.00
N ASN A 183 12.21 -5.72 -48.24
CA ASN A 183 12.31 -7.13 -47.81
C ASN A 183 12.76 -7.22 -46.35
N GLN A 184 11.90 -6.73 -45.46
CA GLN A 184 12.24 -6.50 -44.06
C GLN A 184 12.25 -7.80 -43.25
N GLN A 185 13.05 -7.80 -42.19
CA GLN A 185 12.90 -8.74 -41.10
C GLN A 185 11.67 -8.37 -40.25
N LEU A 186 10.86 -9.35 -39.86
CA LEU A 186 9.68 -9.15 -38.99
C LEU A 186 9.81 -9.98 -37.73
N SER A 187 9.52 -9.38 -36.57
CA SER A 187 9.42 -10.07 -35.28
C SER A 187 8.20 -9.51 -34.55
N VAL A 188 7.07 -10.18 -34.74
CA VAL A 188 5.74 -9.64 -34.43
C VAL A 188 4.78 -10.75 -34.00
N LEU A 189 3.59 -10.38 -33.50
CA LEU A 189 2.45 -11.30 -33.34
C LEU A 189 1.47 -11.16 -34.50
N ASP A 190 0.99 -12.26 -35.05
CA ASP A 190 -0.04 -12.29 -36.11
C ASP A 190 -1.41 -12.80 -35.62
N GLY A 191 -1.50 -13.18 -34.34
CA GLY A 191 -2.74 -13.46 -33.62
C GLY A 191 -2.51 -13.73 -32.14
N THR A 192 -3.52 -13.54 -31.31
CA THR A 192 -3.54 -13.95 -29.89
C THR A 192 -4.95 -14.24 -29.41
N GLU A 193 -5.12 -15.35 -28.70
CA GLU A 193 -6.34 -15.65 -27.94
C GLU A 193 -6.23 -15.14 -26.50
N PHE A 194 -7.29 -14.53 -25.97
CA PHE A 194 -7.43 -14.04 -24.61
C PHE A 194 -8.53 -14.82 -23.90
N ALA A 195 -8.16 -15.68 -22.94
CA ALA A 195 -9.10 -16.50 -22.20
C ALA A 195 -9.41 -15.90 -20.81
N TYR A 196 -10.66 -16.00 -20.37
CA TYR A 196 -11.16 -15.35 -19.16
C TYR A 196 -11.27 -16.31 -17.98
N GLY A 197 -10.91 -15.81 -16.79
CA GLY A 197 -11.13 -16.51 -15.53
C GLY A 197 -12.61 -16.49 -15.18
N THR A 198 -13.18 -17.65 -14.81
CA THR A 198 -14.60 -17.76 -14.46
C THR A 198 -14.87 -19.06 -13.69
N SER A 199 -15.88 -19.04 -12.82
CA SER A 199 -16.42 -20.27 -12.20
C SER A 199 -17.12 -21.17 -13.22
N SER A 200 -17.63 -20.61 -14.31
CA SER A 200 -18.39 -21.31 -15.36
C SER A 200 -17.57 -21.40 -16.67
N ASN A 201 -18.11 -20.93 -17.79
CA ASN A 201 -17.45 -20.89 -19.09
C ASN A 201 -17.70 -19.53 -19.75
N LEU A 202 -16.66 -18.93 -20.33
CA LEU A 202 -16.75 -17.71 -21.13
C LEU A 202 -15.96 -17.94 -22.43
N PRO A 203 -16.51 -17.58 -23.60
CA PRO A 203 -15.78 -17.71 -24.85
C PRO A 203 -14.57 -16.78 -24.83
N SER A 204 -13.40 -17.30 -25.23
CA SER A 204 -12.20 -16.49 -25.40
C SER A 204 -12.40 -15.43 -26.48
N ALA A 205 -11.80 -14.26 -26.31
CA ALA A 205 -11.70 -13.30 -27.40
C ALA A 205 -10.44 -13.58 -28.22
N VAL A 206 -10.57 -13.60 -29.55
CA VAL A 206 -9.45 -13.95 -30.44
C VAL A 206 -9.11 -12.75 -31.32
N TYR A 207 -7.91 -12.20 -31.15
CA TYR A 207 -7.33 -11.30 -32.14
C TYR A 207 -6.79 -12.13 -33.29
N ARG A 208 -7.50 -12.11 -34.42
CA ARG A 208 -7.21 -12.84 -35.67
C ARG A 208 -7.20 -14.37 -35.57
N LYS A 209 -6.30 -14.97 -34.78
CA LYS A 209 -6.15 -16.41 -34.57
C LYS A 209 -5.49 -16.71 -33.21
N SER A 210 -5.67 -17.93 -32.73
CA SER A 210 -4.91 -18.46 -31.58
C SER A 210 -3.51 -18.91 -32.01
N GLY A 211 -2.65 -19.24 -31.04
CA GLY A 211 -1.30 -19.77 -31.29
C GLY A 211 -0.89 -20.78 -30.22
N THR A 212 0.40 -21.12 -30.18
CA THR A 212 0.95 -22.14 -29.27
C THR A 212 1.96 -21.61 -28.26
N VAL A 213 2.31 -20.32 -28.32
CA VAL A 213 3.11 -19.69 -27.26
C VAL A 213 2.15 -19.33 -26.14
N ASP A 214 2.13 -20.18 -25.11
CA ASP A 214 1.15 -20.15 -24.04
C ASP A 214 1.71 -19.46 -22.79
N SER A 215 1.00 -18.44 -22.29
CA SER A 215 1.40 -17.79 -21.05
C SER A 215 1.29 -18.69 -19.82
N LEU A 216 0.51 -19.78 -19.86
CA LEU A 216 0.39 -20.70 -18.72
C LEU A 216 1.66 -21.53 -18.45
N ASP A 217 2.54 -21.69 -19.45
CA ASP A 217 3.83 -22.36 -19.23
C ASP A 217 4.72 -21.52 -18.29
N GLU A 218 4.62 -20.20 -18.41
CA GLU A 218 5.39 -19.23 -17.62
C GLU A 218 4.67 -18.80 -16.34
N ILE A 219 3.33 -18.87 -16.33
CA ILE A 219 2.46 -18.41 -15.25
C ILE A 219 1.40 -19.48 -14.96
N PRO A 220 1.80 -20.56 -14.26
CA PRO A 220 0.93 -21.70 -14.06
C PRO A 220 -0.22 -21.42 -13.07
N PRO A 221 -1.29 -22.22 -13.09
CA PRO A 221 -2.37 -22.15 -12.10
C PRO A 221 -1.86 -22.37 -10.67
N GLN A 222 -2.45 -21.67 -9.69
CA GLN A 222 -2.21 -21.93 -8.27
C GLN A 222 -2.97 -23.17 -7.74
N ASN A 223 -4.01 -23.61 -8.46
CA ASN A 223 -4.81 -24.78 -8.09
C ASN A 223 -5.03 -25.68 -9.31
N ASN A 224 -4.34 -26.82 -9.34
CA ASN A 224 -4.44 -27.82 -10.40
C ASN A 224 -5.58 -28.83 -10.19
N ASN A 225 -6.34 -28.75 -9.09
CA ASN A 225 -7.50 -29.62 -8.84
C ASN A 225 -8.75 -29.14 -9.60
N VAL A 226 -8.68 -27.98 -10.26
CA VAL A 226 -9.76 -27.39 -11.05
C VAL A 226 -9.21 -26.96 -12.41
N PRO A 227 -10.06 -26.75 -13.43
CA PRO A 227 -9.58 -26.24 -14.71
C PRO A 227 -8.85 -24.90 -14.58
N PRO A 228 -7.87 -24.58 -15.46
CA PRO A 228 -7.08 -23.35 -15.36
C PRO A 228 -7.90 -22.06 -15.24
N ARG A 229 -9.05 -21.98 -15.91
CA ARG A 229 -9.99 -20.82 -15.82
C ARG A 229 -10.53 -20.54 -14.40
N GLN A 230 -10.48 -21.52 -13.50
CA GLN A 230 -10.83 -21.38 -12.08
C GLN A 230 -9.58 -21.31 -11.20
N GLY A 231 -8.57 -22.11 -11.54
CA GLY A 231 -7.36 -22.32 -10.76
C GLY A 231 -6.20 -21.37 -11.05
N PHE A 232 -6.34 -20.45 -11.99
CA PHE A 232 -5.29 -19.49 -12.39
C PHE A 232 -4.70 -18.75 -11.18
N SER A 233 -3.44 -18.34 -11.28
CA SER A 233 -2.74 -17.57 -10.25
C SER A 233 -2.74 -16.06 -10.51
N HIS A 234 -2.83 -15.65 -11.79
CA HIS A 234 -2.68 -14.25 -12.20
C HIS A 234 -3.77 -13.78 -13.16
N ARG A 235 -3.91 -12.46 -13.23
CA ARG A 235 -4.76 -11.76 -14.19
C ARG A 235 -3.90 -10.80 -15.01
N LEU A 236 -4.23 -10.65 -16.28
CA LEU A 236 -3.62 -9.66 -17.16
C LEU A 236 -3.94 -8.25 -16.64
N SER A 237 -2.93 -7.48 -16.28
CA SER A 237 -3.06 -6.14 -15.70
C SER A 237 -2.74 -5.02 -16.68
N HIS A 238 -1.90 -5.28 -17.68
CA HIS A 238 -1.57 -4.30 -18.72
C HIS A 238 -0.99 -4.99 -19.95
N VAL A 239 -1.03 -4.31 -21.09
CA VAL A 239 -0.20 -4.68 -22.25
C VAL A 239 0.50 -3.42 -22.72
N SER A 240 1.83 -3.41 -22.68
CA SER A 240 2.66 -2.37 -23.31
C SER A 240 3.36 -2.96 -24.53
N MET A 241 4.36 -2.27 -25.10
CA MET A 241 5.05 -2.78 -26.28
C MET A 241 6.50 -2.30 -26.36
N PHE A 242 7.42 -3.26 -26.51
CA PHE A 242 8.72 -2.96 -27.10
C PHE A 242 8.57 -2.87 -28.62
N ARG A 243 9.06 -1.78 -29.20
CA ARG A 243 9.00 -1.53 -30.65
C ARG A 243 10.34 -1.09 -31.19
N SER A 244 10.62 -1.54 -32.41
CA SER A 244 11.72 -1.02 -33.22
C SER A 244 11.30 -0.97 -34.68
N GLY A 245 11.81 0.02 -35.40
CA GLY A 245 11.60 0.22 -36.83
C GLY A 245 10.24 0.80 -37.24
N PHE A 246 10.27 1.47 -38.38
CA PHE A 246 9.13 2.03 -39.10
C PHE A 246 8.93 1.26 -40.41
N SER A 247 7.69 0.95 -40.73
CA SER A 247 7.33 0.13 -41.91
C SER A 247 7.84 0.71 -43.24
N ASN A 248 8.04 2.03 -43.32
CA ASN A 248 8.44 2.74 -44.53
C ASN A 248 9.96 2.95 -44.70
N SER A 249 10.78 2.69 -43.68
CA SER A 249 12.18 3.14 -43.66
C SER A 249 13.14 2.22 -42.92
N SER A 250 12.66 1.18 -42.25
CA SER A 250 13.50 0.26 -41.46
C SER A 250 13.67 -1.09 -42.13
N VAL A 251 14.85 -1.68 -41.96
CA VAL A 251 15.18 -3.03 -42.46
C VAL A 251 14.69 -4.16 -41.56
N SER A 252 14.36 -3.84 -40.30
CA SER A 252 13.82 -4.76 -39.30
C SER A 252 12.70 -4.09 -38.51
N ILE A 253 11.60 -4.81 -38.35
CA ILE A 253 10.42 -4.37 -37.61
C ILE A 253 10.22 -5.29 -36.42
N ILE A 254 10.14 -4.69 -35.24
CA ILE A 254 9.80 -5.36 -33.98
C ILE A 254 8.52 -4.73 -33.46
N ARG A 255 7.53 -5.57 -33.20
CA ARG A 255 6.32 -5.25 -32.43
C ARG A 255 6.14 -6.37 -31.43
N ALA A 256 6.63 -6.14 -30.22
CA ALA A 256 6.68 -7.14 -29.17
C ALA A 256 5.79 -6.68 -28.00
N PRO A 257 4.48 -6.98 -28.04
CA PRO A 257 3.59 -6.77 -26.90
C PRO A 257 4.18 -7.37 -25.62
N MET A 258 4.20 -6.57 -24.57
CA MET A 258 4.67 -6.94 -23.24
C MET A 258 3.45 -7.11 -22.35
N PHE A 259 3.17 -8.34 -21.94
CA PHE A 259 2.03 -8.64 -21.09
C PHE A 259 2.45 -8.53 -19.63
N SER A 260 1.70 -7.73 -18.87
CA SER A 260 1.86 -7.59 -17.43
C SER A 260 0.82 -8.43 -16.70
N TRP A 261 1.25 -9.15 -15.67
CA TRP A 261 0.40 -10.08 -14.92
C TRP A 261 0.47 -9.77 -13.44
N ILE A 262 -0.67 -9.41 -12.86
CA ILE A 262 -0.83 -9.18 -11.44
C ILE A 262 -1.36 -10.43 -10.76
N HIS A 263 -0.86 -10.74 -9.56
CA HIS A 263 -1.34 -11.90 -8.80
C HIS A 263 -2.82 -11.72 -8.44
N ARG A 264 -3.60 -12.81 -8.48
CA ARG A 264 -5.06 -12.72 -8.30
C ARG A 264 -5.50 -12.27 -6.91
N SER A 265 -4.63 -12.37 -5.90
CA SER A 265 -4.88 -11.79 -4.57
C SER A 265 -5.05 -10.28 -4.60
N ALA A 266 -4.52 -9.60 -5.62
CA ALA A 266 -4.83 -8.19 -5.87
C ALA A 266 -6.26 -8.09 -6.41
N GLU A 267 -7.22 -8.10 -5.49
CA GLU A 267 -8.64 -8.05 -5.82
C GLU A 267 -9.01 -6.75 -6.54
N PHE A 268 -10.03 -6.79 -7.40
CA PHE A 268 -10.52 -5.58 -8.10
C PHE A 268 -11.02 -4.51 -7.13
N ASN A 269 -11.57 -4.93 -5.99
CA ASN A 269 -12.12 -4.07 -4.95
C ASN A 269 -11.32 -4.26 -3.66
N ASN A 270 -11.30 -3.24 -2.80
CA ASN A 270 -10.75 -3.35 -1.44
C ASN A 270 -11.89 -3.71 -0.48
N ILE A 271 -12.19 -4.99 -0.36
CA ILE A 271 -13.27 -5.51 0.49
C ILE A 271 -12.71 -5.84 1.88
N ILE A 272 -13.32 -5.28 2.92
CA ILE A 272 -12.88 -5.46 4.30
C ILE A 272 -13.61 -6.64 4.95
N ALA A 273 -12.89 -7.71 5.24
CA ALA A 273 -13.44 -8.89 5.91
C ALA A 273 -13.72 -8.60 7.40
N SER A 274 -14.78 -9.21 7.94
CA SER A 274 -15.20 -9.02 9.33
C SER A 274 -14.63 -10.02 10.33
N ASP A 275 -14.01 -11.09 9.84
CA ASP A 275 -13.53 -12.24 10.63
C ASP A 275 -12.00 -12.39 10.62
N SER A 276 -11.30 -11.47 9.95
CA SER A 276 -9.86 -11.52 9.72
C SER A 276 -9.27 -10.13 9.53
N ILE A 277 -7.98 -9.99 9.81
CA ILE A 277 -7.25 -8.75 9.59
C ILE A 277 -7.01 -8.59 8.09
N THR A 278 -7.70 -7.63 7.48
CA THR A 278 -7.61 -7.35 6.04
C THR A 278 -6.47 -6.37 5.79
N GLN A 279 -5.48 -6.77 4.97
CA GLN A 279 -4.39 -5.89 4.56
C GLN A 279 -4.65 -5.32 3.16
N ILE A 280 -4.69 -4.00 3.04
CA ILE A 280 -4.85 -3.28 1.77
C ILE A 280 -3.59 -2.45 1.51
N PRO A 281 -2.72 -2.86 0.56
CA PRO A 281 -1.57 -2.05 0.16
C PRO A 281 -1.99 -0.64 -0.28
N ALA A 282 -1.21 0.38 0.11
CA ALA A 282 -1.50 1.77 -0.20
C ALA A 282 -1.52 2.04 -1.71
N VAL A 283 -0.78 1.26 -2.49
CA VAL A 283 -0.81 1.29 -3.96
C VAL A 283 -2.16 0.89 -4.56
N LYS A 284 -3.08 0.30 -3.78
CA LYS A 284 -4.48 0.09 -4.18
C LYS A 284 -5.37 1.32 -3.96
N GLY A 285 -4.77 2.48 -3.72
CA GLY A 285 -5.44 3.76 -3.69
C GLY A 285 -5.82 4.28 -5.08
N ASN A 286 -6.65 5.32 -5.11
CA ASN A 286 -7.11 5.96 -6.34
C ASN A 286 -6.76 7.47 -6.42
N PHE A 287 -6.23 8.04 -5.33
CA PHE A 287 -5.82 9.43 -5.28
C PHE A 287 -4.50 9.57 -4.52
N LEU A 288 -3.50 10.15 -5.18
CA LEU A 288 -2.19 10.46 -4.61
C LEU A 288 -1.87 11.92 -4.89
N PHE A 289 -1.65 12.69 -3.83
CA PHE A 289 -1.30 14.11 -3.89
C PHE A 289 0.02 14.35 -3.15
N ASN A 290 0.89 15.18 -3.72
CA ASN A 290 2.25 15.45 -3.24
C ASN A 290 2.98 14.18 -2.75
N GLY A 291 3.10 13.20 -3.66
CA GLY A 291 3.76 11.94 -3.42
C GLY A 291 4.00 11.19 -4.72
N SER A 292 4.63 10.03 -4.61
CA SER A 292 4.89 9.13 -5.74
C SER A 292 4.68 7.68 -5.32
N VAL A 293 4.42 6.82 -6.30
CA VAL A 293 4.62 5.38 -6.13
C VAL A 293 6.09 5.09 -6.42
N ILE A 294 6.72 4.26 -5.60
CA ILE A 294 8.11 3.83 -5.75
C ILE A 294 8.18 2.30 -5.74
N SER A 295 9.17 1.75 -6.44
CA SER A 295 9.38 0.30 -6.48
C SER A 295 9.58 -0.25 -5.07
N GLY A 296 8.87 -1.34 -4.76
CA GLY A 296 9.05 -2.04 -3.48
C GLY A 296 10.45 -2.67 -3.37
N PRO A 297 10.97 -2.87 -2.15
CA PRO A 297 12.30 -3.45 -1.94
C PRO A 297 12.36 -4.97 -2.23
N GLY A 298 11.24 -5.61 -2.57
CA GLY A 298 11.15 -7.04 -2.87
C GLY A 298 10.52 -7.90 -1.77
N PHE A 299 10.27 -7.35 -0.58
CA PHE A 299 9.65 -8.09 0.54
C PHE A 299 8.25 -7.59 0.93
N THR A 300 7.65 -6.72 0.13
CA THR A 300 6.33 -6.11 0.39
C THR A 300 5.22 -6.70 -0.47
N GLY A 301 5.56 -7.58 -1.41
CA GLY A 301 4.61 -8.18 -2.35
C GLY A 301 4.15 -7.22 -3.47
N GLY A 302 4.73 -6.02 -3.54
CA GLY A 302 4.42 -4.98 -4.52
C GLY A 302 5.07 -3.65 -4.18
N ASP A 303 4.71 -2.62 -4.94
CA ASP A 303 5.22 -1.25 -4.80
C ASP A 303 4.67 -0.53 -3.55
N LEU A 304 5.25 0.64 -3.27
CA LEU A 304 4.98 1.43 -2.07
C LEU A 304 4.59 2.87 -2.43
N VAL A 305 3.94 3.56 -1.49
CA VAL A 305 3.60 4.98 -1.65
C VAL A 305 4.56 5.83 -0.81
N ARG A 306 5.22 6.82 -1.42
CA ARG A 306 6.01 7.85 -0.74
C ARG A 306 5.23 9.15 -0.70
N LEU A 307 4.93 9.64 0.50
CA LEU A 307 4.36 10.96 0.72
C LEU A 307 5.48 11.96 0.99
N ASN A 308 5.52 13.05 0.24
CA ASN A 308 6.56 14.06 0.40
C ASN A 308 6.26 14.97 1.60
N SER A 309 7.28 15.73 2.02
CA SER A 309 7.12 16.83 2.96
C SER A 309 6.31 17.97 2.34
N SER A 310 5.62 18.75 3.15
CA SER A 310 4.78 19.83 2.67
C SER A 310 5.55 21.10 2.26
N GLY A 311 6.85 21.20 2.61
CA GLY A 311 7.62 22.44 2.43
C GLY A 311 7.08 23.57 3.33
N ASN A 312 6.60 23.22 4.52
CA ASN A 312 5.89 24.11 5.45
C ASN A 312 4.59 24.73 4.89
N ASN A 313 4.01 24.19 3.81
CA ASN A 313 2.75 24.65 3.25
C ASN A 313 1.59 23.68 3.60
N ILE A 314 0.62 24.15 4.38
CA ILE A 314 -0.52 23.34 4.85
C ILE A 314 -1.36 22.76 3.70
N GLN A 315 -1.45 23.47 2.56
CA GLN A 315 -2.20 23.02 1.38
C GLN A 315 -1.43 22.00 0.52
N ASN A 316 -0.13 21.82 0.77
CA ASN A 316 0.73 20.90 0.02
C ASN A 316 1.07 19.64 0.86
N ARG A 317 0.20 19.21 1.77
CA ARG A 317 0.43 18.01 2.57
C ARG A 317 0.27 16.75 1.71
N GLY A 318 1.31 15.91 1.67
CA GLY A 318 1.25 14.62 0.99
C GLY A 318 0.08 13.77 1.49
N TYR A 319 -0.70 13.20 0.57
CA TYR A 319 -1.93 12.47 0.88
C TYR A 319 -2.15 11.28 -0.06
N ILE A 320 -2.48 10.14 0.51
CA ILE A 320 -2.94 8.93 -0.21
C ILE A 320 -4.34 8.58 0.28
N GLU A 321 -5.25 8.33 -0.66
CA GLU A 321 -6.61 7.87 -0.41
C GLU A 321 -6.87 6.51 -1.04
N VAL A 322 -7.53 5.64 -0.27
CA VAL A 322 -7.85 4.27 -0.66
C VAL A 322 -9.36 4.04 -0.55
N PRO A 323 -10.04 3.71 -1.67
CA PRO A 323 -11.45 3.34 -1.64
C PRO A 323 -11.61 1.98 -0.98
N ILE A 324 -12.61 1.81 -0.11
CA ILE A 324 -12.84 0.58 0.66
C ILE A 324 -14.33 0.24 0.72
N HIS A 325 -14.64 -1.06 0.80
CA HIS A 325 -16.00 -1.57 0.89
C HIS A 325 -16.16 -2.48 2.09
N PHE A 326 -17.23 -2.28 2.87
CA PHE A 326 -17.55 -3.07 4.06
C PHE A 326 -18.80 -3.93 3.81
N PRO A 327 -18.67 -5.25 3.70
CA PRO A 327 -19.82 -6.16 3.61
C PRO A 327 -20.64 -6.19 4.90
N SER A 328 -19.99 -6.07 6.06
CA SER A 328 -20.62 -5.99 7.38
C SER A 328 -20.53 -4.57 7.92
N THR A 329 -21.68 -3.94 8.15
CA THR A 329 -21.77 -2.56 8.65
C THR A 329 -21.73 -2.44 10.17
N SER A 330 -21.91 -3.55 10.90
CA SER A 330 -21.90 -3.58 12.36
C SER A 330 -20.54 -3.90 12.98
N THR A 331 -19.62 -4.47 12.19
CA THR A 331 -18.28 -4.82 12.67
C THR A 331 -17.48 -3.56 12.97
N ARG A 332 -16.85 -3.51 14.14
CA ARG A 332 -15.95 -2.43 14.56
C ARG A 332 -14.52 -2.77 14.16
N TYR A 333 -13.80 -1.81 13.59
CA TYR A 333 -12.43 -1.97 13.14
C TYR A 333 -11.51 -0.93 13.75
N ARG A 334 -10.38 -1.39 14.29
CA ARG A 334 -9.21 -0.55 14.49
C ARG A 334 -8.44 -0.46 13.18
N VAL A 335 -7.97 0.73 12.82
CA VAL A 335 -7.15 0.95 11.62
C VAL A 335 -5.69 1.01 12.04
N ARG A 336 -4.86 0.15 11.45
CA ARG A 336 -3.41 0.13 11.64
C ARG A 336 -2.72 0.42 10.31
N VAL A 337 -1.60 1.13 10.34
CA VAL A 337 -0.83 1.50 9.15
C VAL A 337 0.59 0.99 9.31
N ARG A 338 1.11 0.32 8.28
CA ARG A 338 2.53 -0.05 8.18
C ARG A 338 3.27 1.02 7.39
N TYR A 339 4.34 1.56 7.97
CA TYR A 339 5.03 2.74 7.43
C TYR A 339 6.55 2.68 7.67
N ALA A 340 7.30 3.51 6.93
CA ALA A 340 8.72 3.75 7.19
C ALA A 340 9.05 5.25 7.19
N SER A 341 9.80 5.71 8.19
CA SER A 341 10.25 7.11 8.31
C SER A 341 11.62 7.19 8.99
N VAL A 342 12.46 8.15 8.56
CA VAL A 342 13.78 8.42 9.15
C VAL A 342 13.73 9.35 10.35
N THR A 343 12.62 10.07 10.54
CA THR A 343 12.39 10.94 11.70
C THR A 343 11.03 10.64 12.34
N PRO A 344 10.84 10.97 13.63
CA PRO A 344 9.49 11.08 14.17
C PRO A 344 8.66 12.02 13.29
N ILE A 345 7.42 11.63 12.98
CA ILE A 345 6.61 12.35 11.98
C ILE A 345 5.14 12.42 12.38
N HIS A 346 4.53 13.61 12.31
CA HIS A 346 3.09 13.78 12.56
C HIS A 346 2.30 13.27 11.36
N LEU A 347 1.49 12.23 11.59
CA LEU A 347 0.59 11.67 10.59
C LEU A 347 -0.85 11.83 11.04
N ASN A 348 -1.72 12.09 10.07
CA ASN A 348 -3.15 12.08 10.24
C ASN A 348 -3.75 10.96 9.41
N VAL A 349 -4.60 10.12 10.01
CA VAL A 349 -5.37 9.10 9.31
C VAL A 349 -6.82 9.49 9.35
N ASN A 350 -7.43 9.60 8.18
CA ASN A 350 -8.87 9.79 8.06
C ASN A 350 -9.56 8.51 7.61
N TRP A 351 -10.77 8.31 8.11
CA TRP A 351 -11.75 7.35 7.59
C TRP A 351 -13.00 8.15 7.23
N GLY A 352 -13.33 8.15 5.94
CA GLY A 352 -14.26 9.12 5.37
C GLY A 352 -13.75 10.52 5.62
N ASN A 353 -14.63 11.37 6.15
CA ASN A 353 -14.32 12.77 6.46
C ASN A 353 -13.76 12.96 7.88
N SER A 354 -13.71 11.90 8.69
CA SER A 354 -13.32 11.97 10.11
C SER A 354 -11.85 11.57 10.30
N SER A 355 -11.11 12.39 11.05
CA SER A 355 -9.76 12.05 11.50
C SER A 355 -9.83 11.07 12.68
N ILE A 356 -9.35 9.83 12.48
CA ILE A 356 -9.36 8.77 13.50
C ILE A 356 -8.00 8.58 14.21
N PHE A 357 -6.94 9.19 13.68
CA PHE A 357 -5.61 9.26 14.30
C PHE A 357 -4.94 10.57 13.88
N SER A 358 -4.31 11.27 14.82
CA SER A 358 -3.50 12.46 14.54
C SER A 358 -2.43 12.64 15.61
N ASN A 359 -1.24 12.13 15.37
CA ASN A 359 -0.12 12.26 16.30
C ASN A 359 1.23 12.02 15.63
N THR A 360 2.31 12.32 16.35
CA THR A 360 3.67 11.96 15.96
C THR A 360 3.91 10.46 16.19
N VAL A 361 4.33 9.77 15.14
CA VAL A 361 4.76 8.37 15.17
C VAL A 361 6.30 8.32 15.17
N PRO A 362 6.93 7.29 15.78
CA PRO A 362 8.39 7.22 15.89
C PRO A 362 9.08 7.05 14.52
N ALA A 363 10.38 7.34 14.47
CA ALA A 363 11.23 6.90 13.37
C ALA A 363 11.38 5.37 13.40
N THR A 364 11.56 4.77 12.24
CA THR A 364 11.69 3.31 12.08
C THR A 364 12.90 2.92 11.23
N ALA A 365 13.43 3.85 10.45
CA ALA A 365 14.53 3.63 9.51
C ALA A 365 15.64 4.67 9.69
N THR A 366 16.82 4.41 9.12
CA THR A 366 17.91 5.39 9.03
C THR A 366 18.06 6.00 7.64
N SER A 367 17.57 5.30 6.60
CA SER A 367 17.45 5.77 5.22
C SER A 367 16.17 5.23 4.59
N LEU A 368 15.61 5.92 3.60
CA LEU A 368 14.46 5.46 2.81
C LEU A 368 14.85 4.94 1.42
N ASP A 369 16.14 4.89 1.09
CA ASP A 369 16.62 4.50 -0.24
C ASP A 369 16.95 2.99 -0.33
N ASN A 370 17.43 2.39 0.76
CA ASN A 370 17.76 0.96 0.86
C ASN A 370 17.00 0.32 2.03
N LEU A 371 15.70 0.10 1.83
CA LEU A 371 14.80 -0.39 2.87
C LEU A 371 15.09 -1.85 3.24
N GLN A 372 15.17 -2.12 4.53
CA GLN A 372 15.25 -3.44 5.14
C GLN A 372 13.93 -3.79 5.85
N SER A 373 13.76 -5.05 6.21
CA SER A 373 12.53 -5.53 6.84
C SER A 373 12.18 -4.80 8.14
N SER A 374 13.18 -4.48 8.98
CA SER A 374 12.98 -3.80 10.26
C SER A 374 12.74 -2.30 10.12
N ASP A 375 12.93 -1.72 8.93
CA ASP A 375 12.72 -0.29 8.68
C ASP A 375 11.23 0.09 8.68
N PHE A 376 10.34 -0.91 8.69
CA PHE A 376 8.90 -0.73 8.73
C PHE A 376 8.34 -0.93 10.13
N GLY A 377 7.67 0.10 10.65
CA GLY A 377 6.92 0.05 11.89
C GLY A 377 5.40 0.10 11.68
N TYR A 378 4.68 0.17 12.79
CA TYR A 378 3.22 0.26 12.80
C TYR A 378 2.73 1.30 13.80
N PHE A 379 1.63 1.95 13.46
CA PHE A 379 0.81 2.72 14.40
C PHE A 379 -0.67 2.46 14.11
N GLU A 380 -1.54 2.72 15.09
CA GLU A 380 -2.95 2.39 15.01
C GLU A 380 -3.84 3.43 15.69
N SER A 381 -5.10 3.52 15.24
CA SER A 381 -6.12 4.30 15.94
C SER A 381 -6.35 3.74 17.34
N ALA A 382 -6.54 4.61 18.34
CA ALA A 382 -6.81 4.14 19.71
C ALA A 382 -8.16 3.40 19.77
N ASN A 383 -9.18 4.02 19.18
CA ASN A 383 -10.54 3.52 19.10
C ASN A 383 -10.79 2.71 17.83
N ALA A 384 -11.89 1.97 17.84
CA ALA A 384 -12.44 1.27 16.69
C ALA A 384 -13.75 1.89 16.22
N PHE A 385 -14.04 1.73 14.93
CA PHE A 385 -15.16 2.38 14.27
C PHE A 385 -15.84 1.41 13.30
N THR A 386 -17.09 1.70 12.93
CA THR A 386 -17.81 0.94 11.90
C THR A 386 -17.72 1.67 10.56
N SER A 387 -18.29 1.06 9.51
CA SER A 387 -18.36 1.65 8.17
C SER A 387 -19.19 2.96 8.10
N SER A 388 -19.88 3.36 9.17
CA SER A 388 -20.65 4.60 9.21
C SER A 388 -19.79 5.85 9.04
N LEU A 389 -18.47 5.78 9.26
CA LEU A 389 -17.56 6.92 9.04
C LEU A 389 -17.37 7.24 7.55
N GLY A 390 -17.52 6.25 6.66
CA GLY A 390 -17.39 6.42 5.22
C GLY A 390 -16.74 5.22 4.52
N ASN A 391 -16.52 5.37 3.21
CA ASN A 391 -16.05 4.31 2.31
C ASN A 391 -14.65 4.60 1.72
N ILE A 392 -13.87 5.45 2.39
CA ILE A 392 -12.48 5.74 2.05
C ILE A 392 -11.63 5.74 3.32
N VAL A 393 -10.36 5.40 3.20
CA VAL A 393 -9.34 5.61 4.24
C VAL A 393 -8.15 6.34 3.63
N GLY A 394 -7.49 7.21 4.40
CA GLY A 394 -6.34 7.94 3.90
C GLY A 394 -5.30 8.26 4.97
N VAL A 395 -4.07 8.56 4.52
CA VAL A 395 -2.98 9.06 5.36
C VAL A 395 -2.49 10.38 4.80
N ARG A 396 -2.37 11.39 5.66
CA ARG A 396 -1.80 12.69 5.36
C ARG A 396 -0.52 12.92 6.15
N ASN A 397 0.55 13.29 5.45
CA ASN A 397 1.81 13.71 6.05
C ASN A 397 1.72 15.19 6.48
N PHE A 398 1.81 15.46 7.79
CA PHE A 398 1.75 16.84 8.31
C PHE A 398 3.13 17.50 8.38
N SER A 399 4.21 16.74 8.18
CA SER A 399 5.58 17.26 8.27
C SER A 399 5.89 18.25 7.16
N GLY A 400 6.50 19.37 7.55
CA GLY A 400 7.05 20.35 6.63
C GLY A 400 8.39 19.96 6.01
N THR A 401 9.09 18.98 6.60
CA THR A 401 10.52 18.74 6.35
C THR A 401 10.88 17.31 5.97
N ALA A 402 10.07 16.32 6.35
CA ALA A 402 10.36 14.90 6.11
C ALA A 402 9.27 14.22 5.28
N GLY A 403 9.69 13.27 4.44
CA GLY A 403 8.79 12.35 3.75
C GLY A 403 8.57 11.06 4.55
N VAL A 404 7.55 10.30 4.17
CA VAL A 404 7.20 9.01 4.78
C VAL A 404 6.78 8.02 3.72
N ILE A 405 7.10 6.74 3.92
CA ILE A 405 6.62 5.64 3.08
C ILE A 405 5.43 4.98 3.77
N ILE A 406 4.35 4.78 3.03
CA ILE A 406 3.17 4.03 3.44
C ILE A 406 3.13 2.74 2.64
N ASP A 407 3.21 1.61 3.34
CA ASP A 407 3.11 0.27 2.74
C ASP A 407 1.65 -0.13 2.60
N ARG A 408 0.93 -0.23 3.73
CA ARG A 408 -0.43 -0.77 3.73
C ARG A 408 -1.26 -0.30 4.92
N PHE A 409 -2.57 -0.35 4.71
CA PHE A 409 -3.61 -0.23 5.72
C PHE A 409 -4.04 -1.61 6.18
N GLU A 410 -4.32 -1.77 7.47
CA GLU A 410 -4.78 -3.01 8.08
C GLU A 410 -6.04 -2.73 8.91
N PHE A 411 -7.13 -3.42 8.58
CA PHE A 411 -8.39 -3.33 9.28
C PHE A 411 -8.53 -4.52 10.22
N ILE A 412 -8.55 -4.24 11.53
CA ILE A 412 -8.55 -5.25 12.58
C ILE A 412 -9.96 -5.31 13.18
N PRO A 413 -10.74 -6.38 12.96
CA PRO A 413 -12.05 -6.52 13.60
C PRO A 413 -11.85 -6.66 15.12
N VAL A 414 -12.60 -5.88 15.89
CA VAL A 414 -12.53 -5.88 17.36
C VAL A 414 -13.92 -5.96 17.98
N THR A 415 -14.00 -6.63 19.14
CA THR A 415 -15.16 -6.57 20.02
C THR A 415 -15.06 -5.35 20.94
N ALA A 416 -16.19 -4.90 21.49
CA ALA A 416 -16.22 -3.79 22.44
C ALA A 416 -15.36 -4.05 23.70
N THR A 417 -15.31 -5.31 24.15
CA THR A 417 -14.48 -5.73 25.29
C THR A 417 -12.99 -5.56 25.03
N LEU A 418 -12.50 -6.01 23.86
CA LEU A 418 -11.08 -5.86 23.47
C LEU A 418 -10.69 -4.38 23.30
N GLU A 419 -11.62 -3.53 22.86
CA GLU A 419 -11.38 -2.09 22.80
C GLU A 419 -11.24 -1.47 24.19
N ALA A 420 -12.09 -1.88 25.14
CA ALA A 420 -12.05 -1.42 26.51
C ALA A 420 -10.77 -1.86 27.24
N GLU A 421 -10.37 -3.12 27.09
CA GLU A 421 -9.11 -3.67 27.64
C GLU A 421 -7.88 -2.92 27.14
N TYR A 422 -7.79 -2.62 25.84
CA TYR A 422 -6.66 -1.88 25.26
C TYR A 422 -6.54 -0.47 25.85
N ASN A 423 -7.67 0.24 25.97
CA ASN A 423 -7.69 1.58 26.56
C ASN A 423 -7.35 1.54 28.05
N LEU A 424 -7.81 0.50 28.77
CA LEU A 424 -7.51 0.29 30.17
C LEU A 424 -6.00 0.07 30.41
N GLU A 425 -5.36 -0.81 29.64
CA GLU A 425 -3.91 -1.05 29.76
C GLU A 425 -3.11 0.25 29.53
N ARG A 426 -3.51 1.04 28.53
CA ARG A 426 -2.88 2.33 28.22
C ARG A 426 -3.04 3.33 29.37
N ALA A 427 -4.24 3.45 29.93
CA ALA A 427 -4.51 4.32 31.08
C ALA A 427 -3.74 3.85 32.33
N GLN A 428 -3.72 2.55 32.58
CA GLN A 428 -2.99 1.94 33.71
C GLN A 428 -1.50 2.23 33.64
N LYS A 429 -0.90 2.11 32.46
CA LYS A 429 0.52 2.44 32.24
C LYS A 429 0.80 3.92 32.48
N ALA A 430 -0.08 4.81 32.03
CA ALA A 430 0.06 6.25 32.24
C ALA A 430 -0.02 6.63 33.73
N VAL A 431 -1.00 6.09 34.47
CA VAL A 431 -1.16 6.33 35.91
C VAL A 431 0.05 5.81 36.69
N ASN A 432 0.51 4.59 36.40
CA ASN A 432 1.68 4.01 37.07
C ASN A 432 2.96 4.82 36.81
N ALA A 433 3.07 5.48 35.66
CA ALA A 433 4.24 6.29 35.32
C ALA A 433 4.38 7.58 36.15
N LEU A 434 3.32 8.04 36.83
CA LEU A 434 3.34 9.23 37.69
C LEU A 434 4.21 9.05 38.94
N PHE A 435 4.28 7.82 39.45
CA PHE A 435 4.88 7.52 40.77
C PHE A 435 6.35 7.10 40.67
N THR A 436 7.10 7.31 41.76
CA THR A 436 8.52 6.91 41.87
C THR A 436 8.71 5.41 42.05
N SER A 437 7.74 4.73 42.66
CA SER A 437 7.80 3.29 42.92
C SER A 437 6.41 2.63 42.89
N THR A 438 6.39 1.31 43.00
CA THR A 438 5.18 0.48 42.93
C THR A 438 4.22 0.66 44.10
N ASN A 439 4.68 1.20 45.24
CA ASN A 439 3.82 1.51 46.38
C ASN A 439 3.03 2.82 46.22
N GLN A 440 3.29 3.58 45.16
CA GLN A 440 2.55 4.78 44.77
C GLN A 440 2.55 5.90 45.83
N LEU A 441 3.51 5.90 46.78
CA LEU A 441 3.57 6.87 47.88
C LEU A 441 4.18 8.23 47.50
N GLY A 442 4.90 8.32 46.39
CA GLY A 442 5.61 9.52 45.99
C GLY A 442 5.51 9.81 44.49
N LEU A 443 5.35 11.08 44.14
CA LEU A 443 5.38 11.54 42.74
C LEU A 443 6.82 11.68 42.25
N LYS A 444 7.05 11.38 40.97
CA LYS A 444 8.28 11.79 40.31
C LYS A 444 8.36 13.32 40.29
N THR A 445 9.55 13.86 40.57
CA THR A 445 9.77 15.31 40.68
C THR A 445 9.56 16.04 39.35
N ASN A 446 9.79 15.38 38.22
CA ASN A 446 9.59 15.95 36.88
C ASN A 446 8.15 15.82 36.35
N VAL A 447 7.25 15.17 37.08
CA VAL A 447 5.83 15.12 36.74
C VAL A 447 5.21 16.42 37.22
N THR A 448 4.63 17.21 36.31
CA THR A 448 3.96 18.46 36.65
C THR A 448 2.52 18.22 37.06
N ASP A 449 1.93 19.20 37.73
CA ASP A 449 0.52 19.15 38.12
C ASP A 449 -0.42 19.03 36.90
N TYR A 450 -0.16 19.84 35.87
CA TYR A 450 -0.82 19.74 34.57
C TYR A 450 -0.72 18.34 33.93
N HIS A 451 0.43 17.65 34.05
CA HIS A 451 0.57 16.30 33.51
C HIS A 451 -0.37 15.30 34.20
N ILE A 452 -0.62 15.47 35.50
CA ILE A 452 -1.56 14.63 36.26
C ILE A 452 -2.98 14.85 35.75
N ASP A 453 -3.35 16.09 35.41
CA ASP A 453 -4.67 16.39 34.80
C ASP A 453 -4.83 15.72 33.43
N GLN A 454 -3.78 15.70 32.61
CA GLN A 454 -3.80 14.99 31.32
C GLN A 454 -3.96 13.48 31.49
N VAL A 455 -3.31 12.87 32.48
CA VAL A 455 -3.50 11.45 32.81
C VAL A 455 -4.90 11.20 33.38
N SER A 456 -5.44 12.12 34.18
CA SER A 456 -6.82 12.07 34.68
C SER A 456 -7.83 12.07 33.54
N ASN A 457 -7.62 12.91 32.51
CA ASN A 457 -8.44 12.89 31.30
C ASN A 457 -8.44 11.51 30.63
N LEU A 458 -7.28 10.86 30.49
CA LEU A 458 -7.18 9.52 29.91
C LEU A 458 -8.01 8.47 30.67
N VAL A 459 -8.06 8.54 32.01
CA VAL A 459 -8.90 7.66 32.84
C VAL A 459 -10.39 7.96 32.66
N THR A 460 -10.78 9.22 32.54
CA THR A 460 -12.21 9.58 32.35
C THR A 460 -12.81 9.05 31.05
N TYR A 461 -11.97 8.86 30.01
CA TYR A 461 -12.39 8.29 28.72
C TYR A 461 -12.57 6.76 28.72
N LEU A 462 -12.26 6.06 29.82
CA LEU A 462 -12.50 4.61 29.92
C LEU A 462 -14.01 4.30 29.93
N SER A 463 -14.38 3.12 29.42
CA SER A 463 -15.78 2.70 29.34
C SER A 463 -16.39 2.48 30.72
N ASP A 464 -17.54 3.11 30.97
CA ASP A 464 -18.37 2.84 32.16
C ASP A 464 -19.14 1.51 32.06
N GLU A 465 -19.27 0.94 30.85
CA GLU A 465 -19.97 -0.32 30.62
C GLU A 465 -19.07 -1.55 30.85
N PHE A 466 -17.80 -1.46 30.44
CA PHE A 466 -16.88 -2.61 30.40
C PHE A 466 -15.72 -2.57 31.39
N CYS A 467 -15.42 -1.41 31.99
CA CYS A 467 -14.27 -1.24 32.88
C CYS A 467 -14.61 -0.43 34.13
N LEU A 468 -15.85 -0.49 34.64
CA LEU A 468 -16.30 0.41 35.71
C LEU A 468 -15.47 0.28 36.99
N ASP A 469 -15.17 -0.96 37.41
CA ASP A 469 -14.42 -1.23 38.63
C ASP A 469 -12.94 -0.80 38.48
N GLU A 470 -12.30 -1.15 37.38
CA GLU A 470 -10.90 -0.80 37.11
C GLU A 470 -10.73 0.71 36.84
N LYS A 471 -11.72 1.34 36.18
CA LYS A 471 -11.79 2.80 36.00
C LYS A 471 -11.89 3.50 37.35
N ARG A 472 -12.71 2.99 38.28
CA ARG A 472 -12.80 3.54 39.64
C ARG A 472 -11.45 3.43 40.36
N GLU A 473 -10.80 2.27 40.30
CA GLU A 473 -9.47 2.07 40.90
C GLU A 473 -8.43 3.03 40.31
N LEU A 474 -8.38 3.17 38.98
CA LEU A 474 -7.48 4.12 38.32
C LEU A 474 -7.79 5.58 38.67
N SER A 475 -9.08 5.91 38.80
CA SER A 475 -9.53 7.24 39.21
C SER A 475 -9.07 7.58 40.63
N GLU A 476 -9.10 6.60 41.54
CA GLU A 476 -8.60 6.77 42.90
C GLU A 476 -7.09 7.01 42.93
N LYS A 477 -6.34 6.24 42.14
CA LYS A 477 -4.88 6.42 42.01
C LYS A 477 -4.49 7.77 41.43
N VAL A 478 -5.17 8.24 40.37
CA VAL A 478 -4.86 9.55 39.79
C VAL A 478 -5.30 10.71 40.71
N LYS A 479 -6.41 10.57 41.46
CA LYS A 479 -6.79 11.52 42.52
C LYS A 479 -5.77 11.54 43.66
N HIS A 480 -5.20 10.39 44.01
CA HIS A 480 -4.13 10.32 45.00
C HIS A 480 -2.87 11.04 44.50
N ALA A 481 -2.49 10.84 43.23
CA ALA A 481 -1.40 11.59 42.60
C ALA A 481 -1.64 13.11 42.67
N LYS A 482 -2.86 13.59 42.36
CA LYS A 482 -3.18 15.03 42.46
C LYS A 482 -3.01 15.57 43.88
N ARG A 483 -3.47 14.84 44.91
CA ARG A 483 -3.24 15.22 46.33
C ARG A 483 -1.74 15.32 46.68
N LEU A 484 -0.93 14.37 46.23
CA LEU A 484 0.53 14.44 46.43
C LEU A 484 1.17 15.63 45.70
N SER A 485 0.57 16.07 44.58
CA SER A 485 0.99 17.27 43.84
C SER A 485 0.69 18.53 44.63
N ASP A 486 -0.50 18.62 45.21
CA ASP A 486 -0.90 19.73 46.08
C ASP A 486 -0.07 19.78 47.37
N GLU A 487 0.22 18.62 47.99
CA GLU A 487 1.04 18.55 49.21
C GLU A 487 2.48 19.06 49.02
N ARG A 488 3.07 18.84 47.84
CA ARG A 488 4.39 19.40 47.51
C ARG A 488 4.33 20.82 46.94
N ASN A 489 3.14 21.33 46.63
CA ASN A 489 2.97 22.70 46.15
C ASN A 489 3.07 23.66 47.34
N LEU A 490 4.08 24.53 47.31
CA LEU A 490 4.35 25.46 48.41
C LEU A 490 3.46 26.71 48.37
N LEU A 491 2.66 26.89 47.31
CA LEU A 491 1.74 28.02 47.14
C LEU A 491 0.43 27.79 47.90
N GLN A 492 0.02 28.77 48.69
CA GLN A 492 -1.32 28.81 49.29
C GLN A 492 -2.39 29.10 48.23
N ASP A 493 -3.60 28.60 48.43
CA ASP A 493 -4.75 28.80 47.54
C ASP A 493 -4.44 28.49 46.07
N SER A 494 -3.98 27.26 45.80
CA SER A 494 -3.57 26.83 44.45
C SER A 494 -4.68 26.90 43.40
N ASN A 495 -5.95 26.98 43.82
CA ASN A 495 -7.13 27.05 42.96
C ASN A 495 -7.79 28.45 42.94
N PHE A 496 -7.09 29.48 43.43
CA PHE A 496 -7.49 30.89 43.35
C PHE A 496 -8.90 31.16 43.90
N LYS A 497 -9.29 30.47 44.98
CA LYS A 497 -10.61 30.62 45.61
C LYS A 497 -10.71 31.87 46.48
N ASP A 498 -9.59 32.41 46.95
CA ASP A 498 -9.53 33.41 48.02
C ASP A 498 -8.62 34.61 47.65
N ILE A 499 -8.49 34.94 46.37
CA ILE A 499 -7.74 36.14 45.93
C ILE A 499 -8.23 37.39 46.68
N ASN A 500 -7.29 38.16 47.24
CA ASN A 500 -7.51 39.35 48.06
C ASN A 500 -8.22 39.15 49.40
N ARG A 501 -8.56 37.91 49.80
CA ARG A 501 -9.20 37.63 51.10
C ARG A 501 -8.23 37.80 52.27
N GLN A 502 -6.96 37.42 52.08
CA GLN A 502 -5.85 37.71 52.99
C GLN A 502 -4.60 38.08 52.18
N PRO A 503 -4.47 39.34 51.72
CA PRO A 503 -3.42 39.74 50.78
C PRO A 503 -1.98 39.47 51.28
N GLU A 504 -1.78 39.48 52.60
CA GLU A 504 -0.50 39.20 53.27
C GLU A 504 -0.19 37.70 53.43
N ARG A 505 -1.17 36.80 53.17
CA ARG A 505 -1.06 35.35 53.44
C ARG A 505 -1.56 34.46 52.28
N GLY A 506 -1.83 35.04 51.12
CA GLY A 506 -2.36 34.36 49.95
C GLY A 506 -2.13 35.17 48.67
N TRP A 507 -3.01 35.03 47.68
CA TRP A 507 -2.90 35.79 46.42
C TRP A 507 -3.37 37.24 46.59
N GLY A 508 -2.47 38.20 46.33
CA GLY A 508 -2.82 39.59 46.08
C GLY A 508 -3.06 39.84 44.59
N GLY A 509 -4.19 40.45 44.23
CA GLY A 509 -4.61 40.65 42.84
C GLY A 509 -5.07 42.07 42.55
N SER A 510 -4.74 42.59 41.36
CA SER A 510 -5.22 43.87 40.85
C SER A 510 -6.63 43.76 40.24
N THR A 511 -7.19 44.90 39.80
CA THR A 511 -8.37 44.90 38.92
C THR A 511 -8.02 44.29 37.56
N GLY A 512 -9.02 43.73 36.86
CA GLY A 512 -8.85 43.09 35.54
C GLY A 512 -8.64 41.57 35.58
N ILE A 513 -8.37 41.00 36.76
CA ILE A 513 -8.21 39.55 36.95
C ILE A 513 -9.57 38.85 36.94
N THR A 514 -9.70 37.77 36.16
CA THR A 514 -10.88 36.90 36.18
C THR A 514 -10.47 35.46 36.47
N ILE A 515 -11.28 34.76 37.27
CA ILE A 515 -11.12 33.33 37.56
C ILE A 515 -12.24 32.57 36.87
N GLN A 516 -11.89 31.56 36.09
CA GLN A 516 -12.84 30.67 35.43
C GLN A 516 -12.60 29.21 35.86
N GLY A 517 -13.66 28.41 35.86
CA GLY A 517 -13.61 27.00 36.24
C GLY A 517 -13.39 26.11 35.02
N GLY A 518 -12.13 25.81 34.70
CA GLY A 518 -11.71 25.01 33.55
C GLY A 518 -11.91 25.67 32.19
N ASP A 519 -11.17 25.20 31.20
CA ASP A 519 -11.32 25.51 29.77
C ASP A 519 -10.84 24.34 28.88
N ASP A 520 -10.56 24.60 27.60
CA ASP A 520 -10.04 23.61 26.65
C ASP A 520 -8.62 23.10 27.00
N VAL A 521 -7.90 23.78 27.89
CA VAL A 521 -6.52 23.50 28.30
C VAL A 521 -6.45 23.07 29.78
N PHE A 522 -7.06 23.83 30.67
CA PHE A 522 -7.03 23.69 32.13
C PHE A 522 -8.26 22.92 32.62
N LYS A 523 -8.04 21.92 33.48
CA LYS A 523 -9.12 21.13 34.07
C LYS A 523 -9.70 21.73 35.35
N GLU A 524 -8.98 22.67 35.95
CA GLU A 524 -9.29 23.29 37.24
C GLU A 524 -9.43 24.81 37.12
N ASN A 525 -9.55 25.48 38.26
CA ASN A 525 -9.64 26.94 38.27
C ASN A 525 -8.37 27.54 37.66
N TYR A 526 -8.54 28.45 36.71
CA TYR A 526 -7.43 29.18 36.11
C TYR A 526 -7.71 30.68 36.07
N VAL A 527 -6.66 31.46 35.85
CA VAL A 527 -6.69 32.91 35.91
C VAL A 527 -6.45 33.50 34.52
N THR A 528 -7.23 34.52 34.16
CA THR A 528 -6.96 35.40 33.03
C THR A 528 -6.62 36.80 33.56
N LEU A 529 -5.54 37.40 33.04
CA LEU A 529 -5.00 38.68 33.50
C LEU A 529 -5.16 39.78 32.45
#